data_AF-A0A812IQ68-F1
#
_entry.id   AF-A0A812IQ68-F1
#
_cell.length_a   1.000
_cell.length_b   1.000
_cell.length_c   1.000
_cell.angle_alpha   90.00
_cell.angle_beta   90.00
_cell.angle_gamma   90.00
#
_symmetry.space_group_name_H-M   'P 1'
#
loop_
_entity.id
_entity.type
_entity.pdbx_description
1 polymer ?
#
loop_
_entity_poly.entity_id
_entity_poly.type
_entity_poly.pdbx_seq_one_letter_code
_entity_poly.pdbx_strand_id
1 'polypeptide(L)'
;ALQFETTDQRFHFLNLHKYGREGQLLCHIWGDSNWEEHASLSDEEVVKEVICGLRAMFPRKPGSEIGGEQQDMVPFPALWKVTRWSLDPFALGAYTEFQDPRATEDDRDVYARPEGRILFTGEGAVPGNIGAQCTHGAVLGGASAAIALLSEGVGAARREAQEEESPRIGELLGSGPMSLDVPILVEVLATGRCKGRKRR
;
A
#
# COMPACT_ATOMS: atom_id res chain seq x y z
N ALA A 1 -0.95 -9.46 -22.32
CA ALA A 1 -1.40 -9.96 -21.01
C ALA A 1 -1.34 -8.82 -19.99
N LEU A 2 -2.11 -8.92 -18.89
CA LEU A 2 -2.02 -8.00 -17.75
C LEU A 2 -0.79 -8.32 -16.88
N GLN A 3 -0.50 -9.60 -16.69
CA GLN A 3 0.66 -10.13 -15.98
C GLN A 3 1.45 -11.07 -16.88
N PHE A 4 2.76 -11.15 -16.68
CA PHE A 4 3.63 -12.12 -17.33
C PHE A 4 4.32 -12.97 -16.26
N GLU A 5 4.19 -14.29 -16.39
CA GLU A 5 4.92 -15.24 -15.57
C GLU A 5 6.28 -15.54 -16.20
N THR A 6 7.32 -15.62 -15.38
CA THR A 6 8.65 -16.08 -15.78
C THR A 6 8.99 -17.37 -15.07
N THR A 7 9.93 -18.13 -15.64
CA THR A 7 10.53 -19.29 -14.97
C THR A 7 11.49 -18.87 -13.87
N ASP A 8 11.96 -17.62 -13.88
CA ASP A 8 12.75 -17.04 -12.80
C ASP A 8 11.82 -16.54 -11.68
N GLN A 9 11.67 -17.33 -10.62
CA GLN A 9 10.75 -17.04 -9.51
C GLN A 9 11.08 -15.76 -8.74
N ARG A 10 12.22 -15.12 -9.02
CA ARG A 10 12.55 -13.82 -8.43
C ARG A 10 11.64 -12.70 -8.93
N PHE A 11 11.08 -12.84 -10.13
CA PHE A 11 10.42 -11.74 -10.83
C PHE A 11 8.96 -12.05 -11.16
N HIS A 12 8.08 -11.10 -10.84
CA HIS A 12 6.69 -11.13 -11.32
C HIS A 12 6.37 -9.82 -12.01
N PHE A 13 5.92 -9.89 -13.27
CA PHE A 13 5.77 -8.69 -14.10
C PHE A 13 4.31 -8.29 -14.28
N LEU A 14 4.01 -7.03 -13.97
CA LEU A 14 2.73 -6.40 -14.25
C LEU A 14 2.87 -5.39 -15.40
N ASN A 15 1.96 -5.47 -16.36
CA ASN A 15 1.91 -4.61 -17.54
C ASN A 15 1.15 -3.31 -17.25
N LEU A 16 1.83 -2.30 -16.70
CA LEU A 16 1.22 -1.02 -16.36
C LEU A 16 0.72 -0.23 -17.58
N HIS A 17 1.23 -0.49 -18.79
CA HIS A 17 0.67 0.07 -20.03
C HIS A 17 -0.81 -0.26 -20.20
N LYS A 18 -1.26 -1.45 -19.77
CA LYS A 18 -2.70 -1.80 -19.81
C LYS A 18 -3.55 -1.05 -18.78
N TYR A 19 -2.91 -0.38 -17.82
CA TYR A 19 -3.54 0.51 -16.83
C TYR A 19 -3.32 2.00 -17.17
N GLY A 20 -2.98 2.32 -18.42
CA GLY A 20 -2.81 3.69 -18.89
C GLY A 20 -1.42 4.29 -18.66
N ARG A 21 -0.45 3.51 -18.19
CA ARG A 21 0.95 3.94 -18.03
C ARG A 21 1.80 3.49 -19.20
N GLU A 22 1.74 4.25 -20.29
CA GLU A 22 2.32 3.84 -21.57
C GLU A 22 3.80 3.43 -21.47
N GLY A 23 4.13 2.23 -21.98
CA GLY A 23 5.49 1.72 -22.02
C GLY A 23 6.05 1.26 -20.67
N GLN A 24 5.25 1.27 -19.59
CA GLN A 24 5.72 0.91 -18.26
C GLN A 24 5.42 -0.56 -17.91
N LEU A 25 6.42 -1.19 -17.31
CA LEU A 25 6.32 -2.47 -16.63
C LEU A 25 6.64 -2.25 -15.15
N LEU A 26 6.00 -3.03 -14.29
CA LEU A 26 6.34 -3.13 -12.89
C LEU A 26 6.82 -4.55 -12.62
N CYS A 27 7.98 -4.70 -11.99
CA CYS A 27 8.49 -5.99 -11.54
C CYS A 27 8.36 -6.05 -10.02
N HIS A 28 7.64 -7.04 -9.50
CA HIS A 28 7.63 -7.35 -8.08
C HIS A 28 8.73 -8.37 -7.77
N ILE A 29 9.43 -8.13 -6.68
CA ILE A 29 10.36 -9.07 -6.04
C ILE A 29 9.72 -9.42 -4.71
N TRP A 30 9.27 -10.67 -4.56
CA TRP A 30 8.54 -11.11 -3.38
C TRP A 30 9.52 -11.53 -2.28
N GLY A 31 9.08 -11.55 -1.02
CA GLY A 31 9.92 -11.94 0.11
C GLY A 31 10.45 -13.38 0.01
N ASP A 32 9.73 -14.26 -0.66
CA ASP A 32 10.07 -15.66 -0.92
C ASP A 32 10.95 -15.87 -2.16
N SER A 33 11.31 -14.81 -2.88
CA SER A 33 12.22 -14.87 -4.03
C SER A 33 13.62 -15.38 -3.68
N ASN A 34 13.98 -15.40 -2.40
CA ASN A 34 15.31 -15.74 -1.88
C ASN A 34 16.45 -14.98 -2.56
N TRP A 35 16.19 -13.76 -3.05
CA TRP A 35 17.19 -12.93 -3.70
C TRP A 35 17.72 -11.86 -2.75
N GLU A 36 18.43 -12.26 -1.71
CA GLU A 36 18.93 -11.36 -0.67
C GLU A 36 19.94 -10.34 -1.23
N GLU A 37 20.74 -10.75 -2.21
CA GLU A 37 21.84 -9.97 -2.78
C GLU A 37 21.38 -8.63 -3.35
N HIS A 38 20.12 -8.54 -3.81
CA HIS A 38 19.51 -7.31 -4.35
C HIS A 38 19.61 -6.11 -3.39
N ALA A 39 19.74 -6.35 -2.08
CA ALA A 39 19.84 -5.31 -1.07
C ALA A 39 21.17 -4.56 -1.14
N SER A 40 22.21 -5.22 -1.64
CA SER A 40 23.57 -4.67 -1.79
C SER A 40 23.87 -4.13 -3.19
N LEU A 41 23.06 -4.53 -4.19
CA LEU A 41 23.21 -4.09 -5.57
C LEU A 41 22.74 -2.63 -5.76
N SER A 42 23.40 -1.93 -6.68
CA SER A 42 22.94 -0.64 -7.19
C SER A 42 21.60 -0.80 -7.95
N ASP A 43 20.85 0.29 -8.09
CA ASP A 43 19.58 0.29 -8.84
C ASP A 43 19.77 -0.23 -10.27
N GLU A 44 20.85 0.16 -10.94
CA GLU A 44 21.14 -0.26 -12.31
C GLU A 44 21.44 -1.75 -12.39
N GLU A 45 22.17 -2.32 -11.43
CA GLU A 45 22.45 -3.76 -11.36
C GLU A 45 21.18 -4.59 -11.12
N VAL A 46 20.30 -4.14 -10.22
CA VAL A 46 18.99 -4.78 -10.03
C VAL A 46 18.18 -4.74 -11.33
N VAL A 47 18.15 -3.60 -12.02
CA VAL A 47 17.45 -3.48 -13.31
C VAL A 47 18.06 -4.35 -14.39
N LYS A 48 19.40 -4.50 -14.43
CA LYS A 48 20.07 -5.41 -15.36
C LYS A 48 19.59 -6.86 -15.17
N GLU A 49 19.51 -7.34 -13.94
CA GLU A 49 18.99 -8.68 -13.63
C GLU A 49 17.54 -8.87 -14.09
N VAL A 50 16.67 -7.88 -13.82
CA VAL A 50 15.27 -7.89 -14.26
C VAL A 50 15.18 -7.93 -15.80
N ILE A 51 16.00 -7.13 -16.50
CA ILE A 51 16.04 -7.10 -17.96
C ILE A 51 16.60 -8.41 -18.55
N CYS A 52 17.58 -9.04 -17.90
CA CYS A 52 18.04 -10.38 -18.27
C CYS A 52 16.88 -11.39 -18.20
N GLY A 53 16.08 -11.34 -17.13
CA GLY A 53 14.85 -12.14 -17.01
C GLY A 53 13.87 -11.91 -18.17
N LEU A 54 13.58 -10.64 -18.49
CA LEU A 54 12.70 -10.30 -19.62
C LEU A 54 13.27 -10.75 -20.98
N ARG A 55 14.58 -10.63 -21.20
CA ARG A 55 15.23 -11.07 -22.45
C ARG A 55 15.22 -12.59 -22.59
N ALA A 56 15.26 -13.34 -21.49
CA ALA A 56 15.09 -14.78 -21.52
C ALA A 56 13.66 -15.17 -21.96
N MET A 57 12.64 -14.42 -21.52
CA MET A 57 11.24 -14.64 -21.94
C MET A 57 10.96 -14.20 -23.38
N PHE A 58 11.57 -13.08 -23.79
CA PHE A 58 11.39 -12.45 -25.10
C PHE A 58 12.73 -12.39 -25.83
N PRO A 59 13.26 -13.56 -26.24
CA PRO A 59 14.55 -13.62 -26.89
C PRO A 59 14.51 -12.86 -28.20
N ARG A 60 15.69 -12.33 -28.57
CA ARG A 60 15.92 -11.69 -29.85
C ARG A 60 15.47 -12.61 -30.99
N LYS A 61 14.86 -12.02 -32.02
CA LYS A 61 14.58 -12.72 -33.28
C LYS A 61 15.84 -12.71 -34.16
N PRO A 62 16.25 -13.86 -34.73
CA PRO A 62 17.31 -13.88 -35.73
C PRO A 62 16.96 -12.95 -36.91
N GLY A 63 17.92 -12.15 -37.39
CA GLY A 63 17.75 -11.26 -38.54
C GLY A 63 17.09 -9.89 -38.26
N SER A 64 16.84 -9.52 -37.01
CA SER A 64 16.31 -8.19 -36.64
C SER A 64 17.39 -7.10 -36.56
N GLU A 65 18.23 -6.99 -37.58
CA GLU A 65 19.25 -5.95 -37.68
C GLU A 65 18.63 -4.70 -38.30
N ILE A 66 18.72 -3.57 -37.60
CA ILE A 66 18.29 -2.25 -38.11
C ILE A 66 19.54 -1.37 -38.16
N GLY A 67 19.97 -0.98 -39.36
CA GLY A 67 21.12 -0.10 -39.53
C GLY A 67 22.49 -0.72 -39.22
N GLY A 68 22.60 -2.07 -39.18
CA GLY A 68 23.86 -2.77 -38.89
C GLY A 68 24.19 -2.90 -37.40
N GLU A 69 23.36 -2.33 -36.52
CA GLU A 69 23.49 -2.51 -35.08
C GLU A 69 22.50 -3.57 -34.58
N GLN A 70 22.99 -4.46 -33.72
CA GLN A 70 22.16 -5.48 -33.08
C GLN A 70 21.34 -4.86 -31.96
N GLN A 71 20.01 -4.84 -32.13
CA GLN A 71 19.08 -4.40 -31.09
C GLN A 71 18.43 -5.62 -30.41
N ASP A 72 18.47 -5.63 -29.08
CA ASP A 72 17.69 -6.56 -28.28
C ASP A 72 16.19 -6.27 -28.44
N MET A 73 15.36 -7.31 -28.45
CA MET A 73 13.90 -7.13 -28.47
C MET A 73 13.39 -6.40 -27.23
N VAL A 74 14.03 -6.66 -26.08
CA VAL A 74 13.82 -5.91 -24.84
C VAL A 74 15.02 -4.97 -24.65
N PRO A 75 14.88 -3.68 -24.96
CA PRO A 75 15.94 -2.70 -24.73
C PRO A 75 16.12 -2.46 -23.24
N PHE A 76 17.28 -1.92 -22.87
CA PHE A 76 17.45 -1.38 -21.53
C PHE A 76 16.51 -0.17 -21.33
N PRO A 77 15.83 -0.03 -20.18
CA PRO A 77 14.82 1.00 -20.01
C PRO A 77 15.47 2.38 -19.94
N ALA A 78 14.83 3.38 -20.56
CA ALA A 78 15.30 4.76 -20.51
C ALA A 78 15.17 5.39 -19.11
N LEU A 79 14.22 4.89 -18.30
CA LEU A 79 13.96 5.33 -16.93
C LEU A 79 13.61 4.13 -16.06
N TRP A 80 14.06 4.14 -14.81
CA TRP A 80 13.73 3.11 -13.82
C TRP A 80 13.66 3.71 -12.42
N LYS A 81 13.01 2.98 -11.52
CA LYS A 81 13.00 3.26 -10.09
C LYS A 81 12.98 1.94 -9.33
N VAL A 82 13.96 1.73 -8.46
CA VAL A 82 13.99 0.60 -7.52
C VAL A 82 13.58 1.11 -6.15
N THR A 83 12.62 0.43 -5.51
CA THR A 83 12.19 0.71 -4.14
C THR A 83 12.85 -0.26 -3.17
N ARG A 84 13.32 0.23 -2.02
CA ARG A 84 13.88 -0.60 -0.94
C ARG A 84 13.16 -0.26 0.37
N TRP A 85 11.96 -0.80 0.53
CA TRP A 85 11.09 -0.50 1.67
C TRP A 85 11.73 -0.80 3.02
N SER A 86 12.51 -1.88 3.11
CA SER A 86 13.26 -2.26 4.33
C SER A 86 14.37 -1.27 4.71
N LEU A 87 14.87 -0.49 3.76
CA LEU A 87 15.92 0.51 4.01
C LEU A 87 15.36 1.93 4.18
N ASP A 88 14.07 2.14 3.90
CA ASP A 88 13.43 3.43 4.12
C ASP A 88 13.28 3.66 5.64
N PRO A 89 13.91 4.69 6.22
CA PRO A 89 13.88 4.92 7.67
C PRO A 89 12.48 5.29 8.19
N PHE A 90 11.53 5.61 7.32
CA PHE A 90 10.15 5.94 7.68
C PHE A 90 9.18 4.77 7.51
N ALA A 91 9.61 3.67 6.87
CA ALA A 91 8.77 2.50 6.65
C ALA A 91 9.34 1.23 7.30
N LEU A 92 10.66 1.01 7.20
CA LEU A 92 11.38 -0.15 7.72
C LEU A 92 10.86 -1.51 7.22
N GLY A 93 10.06 -1.51 6.15
CA GLY A 93 9.34 -2.66 5.63
C GLY A 93 8.22 -2.24 4.69
N ALA A 94 7.62 -3.21 3.99
CA ALA A 94 6.51 -2.93 3.06
C ALA A 94 5.16 -2.88 3.78
N TYR A 95 4.88 -3.87 4.65
CA TYR A 95 3.66 -4.02 5.45
C TYR A 95 3.90 -5.06 6.56
N THR A 96 2.98 -5.11 7.54
CA THR A 96 3.06 -5.97 8.72
C THR A 96 2.62 -7.41 8.41
N GLU A 97 3.53 -8.37 8.53
CA GLU A 97 3.26 -9.80 8.35
C GLU A 97 3.66 -10.61 9.59
N PHE A 98 3.00 -11.74 9.83
CA PHE A 98 3.39 -12.68 10.87
C PHE A 98 4.62 -13.48 10.42
N GLN A 99 5.81 -12.98 10.75
CA GLN A 99 7.06 -13.64 10.37
C GLN A 99 7.42 -14.85 11.27
N ASP A 100 7.04 -14.84 12.55
CA ASP A 100 7.22 -16.00 13.42
C ASP A 100 6.04 -16.96 13.21
N PRO A 101 6.27 -18.27 12.97
CA PRO A 101 5.19 -19.26 12.82
C PRO A 101 4.23 -19.38 14.01
N ARG A 102 4.60 -18.83 15.18
CA ARG A 102 3.78 -18.79 16.39
C ARG A 102 3.01 -17.48 16.56
N ALA A 103 3.29 -16.47 15.74
CA ALA A 103 2.58 -15.20 15.81
C ALA A 103 1.14 -15.36 15.33
N THR A 104 0.22 -14.64 15.96
CA THR A 104 -1.22 -14.75 15.70
C THR A 104 -1.90 -13.38 15.76
N GLU A 105 -3.20 -13.34 15.46
CA GLU A 105 -4.02 -12.13 15.64
C GLU A 105 -3.99 -11.60 17.08
N ASP A 106 -3.73 -12.44 18.10
CA ASP A 106 -3.59 -11.98 19.49
C ASP A 106 -2.39 -11.02 19.65
N ASP A 107 -1.29 -11.23 18.91
CA ASP A 107 -0.14 -10.31 18.91
C ASP A 107 -0.51 -8.97 18.28
N ARG A 108 -1.38 -9.01 17.27
CA ARG A 108 -1.93 -7.81 16.64
C ARG A 108 -2.82 -7.02 17.60
N ASP A 109 -3.66 -7.71 18.36
CA ASP A 109 -4.50 -7.10 19.40
C ASP A 109 -3.67 -6.49 20.54
N VAL A 110 -2.52 -7.09 20.89
CA VAL A 110 -1.55 -6.48 21.81
C VAL A 110 -0.97 -5.20 21.21
N TYR A 111 -0.52 -5.25 19.96
CA TYR A 111 0.06 -4.11 19.25
C TYR A 111 -0.93 -2.95 19.03
N ALA A 112 -2.20 -3.24 18.76
CA ALA A 112 -3.25 -2.24 18.52
C ALA A 112 -3.81 -1.62 19.81
N ARG A 113 -3.46 -2.17 20.98
CA ARG A 113 -4.04 -1.78 22.26
C ARG A 113 -3.62 -0.37 22.67
N PRO A 114 -4.55 0.50 23.07
CA PRO A 114 -4.21 1.82 23.59
C PRO A 114 -3.48 1.73 24.93
N GLU A 115 -2.60 2.70 25.19
CA GLU A 115 -1.88 2.84 26.47
C GLU A 115 -2.09 4.27 27.00
N GLY A 116 -3.00 4.40 27.98
CA GLY A 116 -3.40 5.69 28.54
C GLY A 116 -3.97 6.64 27.49
N ARG A 117 -3.20 7.68 27.12
CA ARG A 117 -3.59 8.68 26.10
C ARG A 117 -3.02 8.39 24.70
N ILE A 118 -2.28 7.29 24.56
CA ILE A 118 -1.61 6.89 23.32
C ILE A 118 -2.52 5.88 22.63
N LEU A 119 -2.92 6.20 21.40
CA LEU A 119 -3.66 5.30 20.53
C LEU A 119 -2.74 4.83 19.40
N PHE A 120 -2.84 3.55 19.05
CA PHE A 120 -2.12 2.95 17.94
C PHE A 120 -3.07 2.72 16.77
N THR A 121 -2.62 3.08 15.57
CA THR A 121 -3.40 2.94 14.33
C THR A 121 -2.46 2.75 13.15
N GLY A 122 -2.97 2.22 12.05
CA GLY A 122 -2.22 1.92 10.84
C GLY A 122 -2.65 0.58 10.26
N GLU A 123 -2.03 0.16 9.15
CA GLU A 123 -2.36 -1.12 8.51
C GLU A 123 -2.12 -2.32 9.45
N GLY A 124 -1.11 -2.22 10.32
CA GLY A 124 -0.78 -3.30 11.25
C GLY A 124 -1.69 -3.34 12.48
N ALA A 125 -2.40 -2.26 12.80
CA ALA A 125 -3.16 -2.07 14.04
C ALA A 125 -4.68 -2.28 13.85
N VAL A 126 -5.06 -3.10 12.87
CA VAL A 126 -6.46 -3.50 12.63
C VAL A 126 -6.54 -5.01 12.44
N PRO A 127 -7.66 -5.66 12.83
CA PRO A 127 -7.78 -7.11 12.67
C PRO A 127 -7.61 -7.58 11.22
N GLY A 128 -7.08 -8.79 11.02
CA GLY A 128 -6.86 -9.37 9.69
C GLY A 128 -8.11 -9.38 8.81
N ASN A 129 -9.26 -9.74 9.37
CA ASN A 129 -10.55 -9.76 8.65
C ASN A 129 -11.12 -8.36 8.33
N ILE A 130 -10.55 -7.29 8.89
CA ILE A 130 -10.94 -5.90 8.63
C ILE A 130 -10.08 -5.27 7.53
N GLY A 131 -8.83 -5.72 7.39
CA GLY A 131 -7.92 -5.24 6.35
C GLY A 131 -6.50 -4.98 6.82
N ALA A 132 -5.92 -5.85 7.65
CA ALA A 132 -4.49 -5.79 7.92
C ALA A 132 -3.68 -5.78 6.61
N GLN A 133 -2.53 -5.11 6.56
CA GLN A 133 -1.69 -4.96 5.35
C GLN A 133 -2.33 -4.18 4.20
N CYS A 134 -3.53 -3.63 4.41
CA CYS A 134 -4.26 -2.92 3.39
C CYS A 134 -4.42 -1.44 3.72
N THR A 135 -4.45 -0.62 2.68
CA THR A 135 -4.69 0.83 2.80
C THR A 135 -6.06 1.13 3.41
N HIS A 136 -7.09 0.35 3.08
CA HIS A 136 -8.41 0.53 3.69
C HIS A 136 -8.41 0.22 5.19
N GLY A 137 -7.65 -0.78 5.64
CA GLY A 137 -7.46 -1.06 7.07
C GLY A 137 -6.83 0.12 7.80
N ALA A 138 -5.76 0.69 7.24
CA ALA A 138 -5.13 1.90 7.80
C ALA A 138 -6.10 3.09 7.92
N VAL A 139 -6.94 3.30 6.90
CA VAL A 139 -7.97 4.36 6.90
C VAL A 139 -9.01 4.11 8.00
N LEU A 140 -9.52 2.88 8.12
CA LEU A 140 -10.53 2.52 9.12
C LEU A 140 -9.98 2.63 10.55
N GLY A 141 -8.77 2.11 10.79
CA GLY A 141 -8.09 2.26 12.09
C GLY A 141 -7.93 3.73 12.48
N GLY A 142 -7.50 4.57 11.53
CA GLY A 142 -7.29 5.99 11.77
C GLY A 142 -8.59 6.72 12.12
N ALA A 143 -9.68 6.40 11.40
CA ALA A 143 -11.00 6.94 11.68
C ALA A 143 -11.51 6.52 13.06
N SER A 144 -11.36 5.24 13.41
CA SER A 144 -11.74 4.71 14.73
C SER A 144 -10.97 5.40 15.86
N ALA A 145 -9.65 5.53 15.74
CA ALA A 145 -8.82 6.22 16.72
C ALA A 145 -9.20 7.71 16.86
N ALA A 146 -9.47 8.39 15.74
CA ALA A 146 -9.92 9.78 15.75
C ALA A 146 -11.27 9.94 16.48
N ILE A 147 -12.22 9.03 16.24
CA ILE A 147 -13.52 9.02 16.92
C ILE A 147 -13.34 8.78 18.43
N ALA A 148 -12.47 7.85 18.83
CA ALA A 148 -12.17 7.61 20.24
C ALA A 148 -11.62 8.88 20.93
N LEU A 149 -10.62 9.55 20.32
CA LEU A 149 -10.06 10.82 20.84
C LEU A 149 -11.10 11.92 20.99
N LEU A 150 -12.01 12.02 20.02
CA LEU A 150 -13.06 13.04 20.02
C LEU A 150 -14.16 12.72 21.05
N SER A 151 -14.40 11.45 21.35
CA SER A 151 -15.42 10.99 22.31
C SER A 151 -14.92 11.08 23.76
N GLU A 152 -13.63 10.84 24.01
CA GLU A 152 -13.04 10.77 25.37
C GLU A 152 -12.46 12.10 25.90
N GLY A 153 -12.68 13.22 25.20
CA GLY A 153 -12.63 14.54 25.85
C GLY A 153 -11.39 15.41 25.64
N VAL A 154 -10.44 15.06 24.76
CA VAL A 154 -9.40 16.04 24.34
C VAL A 154 -10.00 17.06 23.34
N GLY A 155 -10.99 16.65 22.55
CA GLY A 155 -11.74 17.53 21.64
C GLY A 155 -13.02 18.14 22.22
N ALA A 156 -13.56 17.59 23.32
CA ALA A 156 -14.82 18.05 23.90
C ALA A 156 -14.71 19.45 24.51
N ALA A 157 -13.58 19.77 25.15
CA ALA A 157 -13.36 21.06 25.81
C ALA A 157 -13.16 22.25 24.86
N ARG A 158 -12.94 22.01 23.55
CA ARG A 158 -12.69 23.07 22.55
C ARG A 158 -13.87 23.31 21.59
N ARG A 159 -14.96 22.53 21.73
CA ARG A 159 -16.10 22.54 20.80
C ARG A 159 -17.19 23.57 21.13
N GLU A 160 -17.04 24.35 22.18
CA GLU A 160 -18.02 25.41 22.51
C GLU A 160 -18.07 26.57 21.50
N ALA A 161 -17.23 26.59 20.45
CA ALA A 161 -17.10 27.76 19.56
C ALA A 161 -17.29 27.51 18.05
N GLN A 162 -17.66 26.31 17.58
CA GLN A 162 -17.77 26.06 16.13
C GLN A 162 -18.87 25.04 15.77
N GLU A 163 -20.13 25.44 15.90
CA GLU A 163 -21.27 24.66 15.43
C GLU A 163 -21.93 25.32 14.20
N GLU A 164 -21.83 24.65 13.04
CA GLU A 164 -22.97 24.41 12.14
C GLU A 164 -22.64 23.54 10.90
N GLU A 165 -21.37 23.19 10.60
CA GLU A 165 -21.03 22.35 9.43
C GLU A 165 -20.29 21.04 9.73
N SER A 166 -19.72 20.83 10.92
CA SER A 166 -18.96 19.60 11.24
C SER A 166 -19.86 18.37 11.47
N PRO A 167 -19.43 17.16 11.02
CA PRO A 167 -20.04 15.87 11.35
C PRO A 167 -20.25 15.66 12.84
N ARG A 168 -21.41 15.15 13.26
CA ARG A 168 -21.54 14.61 14.62
C ARG A 168 -20.87 13.23 14.65
N ILE A 169 -20.13 12.94 15.73
CA ILE A 169 -19.40 11.66 15.86
C ILE A 169 -20.32 10.45 15.65
N GLY A 170 -21.55 10.51 16.18
CA GLY A 170 -22.53 9.45 16.02
C GLY A 170 -22.97 9.17 14.57
N GLU A 171 -22.77 10.10 13.64
CA GLU A 171 -23.06 9.89 12.21
C GLU A 171 -21.99 9.05 11.50
N LEU A 172 -20.79 8.97 12.08
CA LEU A 172 -19.69 8.15 11.56
C LEU A 172 -19.74 6.71 12.09
N LEU A 173 -20.60 6.44 13.08
CA LEU A 173 -20.74 5.14 13.71
C LEU A 173 -21.88 4.34 13.05
N GLY A 174 -21.66 3.05 12.88
CA GLY A 174 -22.61 2.16 12.20
C GLY A 174 -22.31 0.69 12.46
N SER A 175 -22.93 -0.19 11.68
CA SER A 175 -22.74 -1.65 11.78
C SER A 175 -21.58 -2.18 10.94
N GLY A 176 -20.74 -1.30 10.39
CA GLY A 176 -19.62 -1.69 9.54
C GLY A 176 -18.36 -2.06 10.34
N PRO A 177 -17.24 -2.30 9.63
CA PRO A 177 -15.93 -2.55 10.22
C PRO A 177 -15.57 -1.54 11.31
N MET A 178 -15.07 -2.02 12.44
CA MET A 178 -14.71 -1.18 13.61
C MET A 178 -15.86 -0.29 14.11
N SER A 179 -17.11 -0.70 13.91
CA SER A 179 -18.32 0.07 14.24
C SER A 179 -18.46 1.37 13.45
N LEU A 180 -17.89 1.44 12.24
CA LEU A 180 -17.94 2.61 11.36
C LEU A 180 -19.06 2.48 10.32
N ASP A 181 -19.70 3.60 9.98
CA ASP A 181 -20.48 3.73 8.75
C ASP A 181 -19.52 4.10 7.59
N VAL A 182 -19.03 3.08 6.88
CA VAL A 182 -18.02 3.26 5.82
C VAL A 182 -18.49 4.19 4.70
N PRO A 183 -19.71 4.09 4.17
CA PRO A 183 -20.21 5.06 3.19
C PRO A 183 -20.16 6.52 3.66
N ILE A 184 -20.61 6.80 4.90
CA ILE A 184 -20.57 8.17 5.44
C ILE A 184 -19.13 8.62 5.67
N LEU A 185 -18.28 7.74 6.21
CA LEU A 185 -16.86 8.03 6.41
C LEU A 185 -16.17 8.42 5.09
N VAL A 186 -16.38 7.65 4.02
CA VAL A 186 -15.81 7.94 2.70
C VAL A 186 -16.31 9.29 2.16
N GLU A 187 -17.60 9.60 2.34
CA GLU A 187 -18.16 10.88 1.94
C GLU A 187 -17.54 12.05 2.72
N VAL A 188 -17.37 11.90 4.03
CA VAL A 188 -16.72 12.90 4.88
C VAL A 188 -15.26 13.09 4.50
N LEU A 189 -14.50 12.01 4.25
CA LEU A 189 -13.11 12.11 3.81
C LEU A 189 -12.97 12.76 2.44
N ALA A 190 -13.91 12.50 1.52
CA ALA A 190 -13.89 13.05 0.17
C ALA A 190 -14.36 14.51 0.11
N THR A 191 -15.30 14.92 0.96
CA THR A 191 -16.00 16.21 0.83
C THR A 191 -15.82 17.15 2.03
N GLY A 192 -15.35 16.63 3.15
CA GLY A 192 -15.34 17.31 4.45
C GLY A 192 -16.71 17.45 5.11
N ARG A 193 -17.77 16.80 4.61
CA ARG A 193 -19.17 17.00 5.06
C ARG A 193 -19.93 15.70 5.26
N CYS A 194 -20.92 15.72 6.15
CA CYS A 194 -21.93 14.65 6.27
C CYS A 194 -23.12 14.91 5.35
N LYS A 195 -23.71 13.83 4.83
CA LYS A 195 -24.93 13.85 4.01
C LYS A 195 -26.10 14.45 4.81
N GLY A 196 -26.69 15.56 4.33
CA GLY A 196 -27.91 16.14 4.91
C GLY A 196 -27.92 17.66 5.10
N ARG A 197 -26.77 18.33 5.15
CA ARG A 197 -26.72 19.81 5.25
C ARG A 197 -26.68 20.46 3.86
N LYS A 198 -27.87 20.72 3.29
CA LYS A 198 -28.00 21.67 2.18
C LYS A 198 -27.76 23.08 2.72
N ARG A 199 -26.98 23.90 2.00
CA ARG A 199 -26.84 25.34 2.26
C ARG A 199 -28.24 25.95 2.38
N ARG A 200 -28.53 26.56 3.52
CA ARG A 200 -29.61 27.56 3.62
C ARG A 200 -29.12 28.86 2.98
#